data_AF-A0A2V7DUZ7-F1
#
_entry.id   AF-A0A2V7DUZ7-F1
#
_cell.length_a   1.000
_cell.length_b   1.000
_cell.length_c   1.000
_cell.angle_alpha   90.00
_cell.angle_beta   90.00
_cell.angle_gamma   90.00
#
_symmetry.space_group_name_H-M   'P 1'
#
loop_
_entity.id
_entity.type
_entity.pdbx_description
1 polymer ?
#
loop_
_entity_poly.entity_id
_entity_poly.type
_entity_poly.pdbx_seq_one_letter_code
_entity_poly.pdbx_strand_id
1 'polypeptide(L)'
;MDPVHTAFLHALSSGYQFTEAFGVVPELDWQLTDAGMVYIATRRAGDLVWIRVCDFMPTNIHQFTREIEEATAPTPASRPVIIRWSVPSDDTHTTNFELAQVDPVWELTPEQVAQPGFGQSDDRPYAERQRHPADFDAQSGQRPIAVHALEHLASTDRGVIMLRGIVRDGIRAVAGGADPYGTHWREDQVIPTFTQDLVLHLPPAPTPEEDRSLLRAAGRRVIAHAGRA
;
A
#
# COMPACT_ATOMS: atom_id res chain seq x y z
N MET A 1 -2.82 -0.38 -2.97
CA MET A 1 -2.90 -1.74 -3.56
C MET A 1 -2.11 -1.91 -4.86
N ASP A 2 -1.54 -0.84 -5.38
CA ASP A 2 -0.46 -0.86 -6.36
C ASP A 2 0.82 -0.41 -5.66
N PRO A 3 1.72 -1.32 -5.27
CA PRO A 3 3.03 -0.95 -4.73
C PRO A 3 4.08 -0.61 -5.81
N VAL A 4 3.80 -0.82 -7.10
CA VAL A 4 4.78 -0.59 -8.16
C VAL A 4 5.04 0.89 -8.38
N HIS A 5 4.01 1.75 -8.30
CA HIS A 5 4.23 3.19 -8.43
C HIS A 5 5.21 3.74 -7.39
N THR A 6 5.35 3.11 -6.21
CA THR A 6 6.31 3.56 -5.20
C THR A 6 7.76 3.57 -5.71
N ALA A 7 8.12 2.63 -6.60
CA ALA A 7 9.43 2.63 -7.25
C ALA A 7 9.50 3.60 -8.44
N PHE A 8 8.42 3.71 -9.23
CA PHE A 8 8.45 4.56 -10.43
C PHE A 8 8.17 6.04 -10.15
N LEU A 9 7.02 6.33 -9.56
CA LEU A 9 6.57 7.70 -9.29
C LEU A 9 7.44 8.38 -8.23
N HIS A 10 7.80 7.68 -7.15
CA HIS A 10 8.51 8.26 -6.00
C HIS A 10 10.02 8.00 -6.00
N ALA A 11 10.58 7.47 -7.09
CA ALA A 11 12.02 7.29 -7.26
C ALA A 11 12.48 7.37 -8.72
N LEU A 12 12.25 6.32 -9.52
CA LEU A 12 12.90 6.13 -10.81
C LEU A 12 12.55 7.20 -11.86
N SER A 13 11.32 7.72 -11.86
CA SER A 13 10.85 8.71 -12.83
C SER A 13 10.92 10.15 -12.32
N SER A 14 10.61 10.38 -11.04
CA SER A 14 10.43 11.74 -10.50
C SER A 14 11.50 12.15 -9.49
N GLY A 15 12.51 11.30 -9.29
CA GLY A 15 13.48 11.43 -8.20
C GLY A 15 12.96 10.83 -6.89
N TYR A 16 13.86 10.68 -5.92
CA TYR A 16 13.54 10.10 -4.61
C TYR A 16 12.72 11.07 -3.75
N GLN A 17 11.45 10.71 -3.54
CA GLN A 17 10.51 11.41 -2.64
C GLN A 17 10.42 10.70 -1.27
N PHE A 18 10.84 9.43 -1.23
CA PHE A 18 11.06 8.64 -0.02
C PHE A 18 12.56 8.30 0.10
N THR A 19 12.92 7.17 0.69
CA THR A 19 14.30 6.66 0.73
C THR A 19 14.71 5.96 -0.57
N GLU A 20 16.02 5.72 -0.75
CA GLU A 20 16.53 4.99 -1.90
C GLU A 20 16.00 3.55 -2.00
N ALA A 21 15.66 2.93 -0.85
CA ALA A 21 15.14 1.57 -0.79
C ALA A 21 13.82 1.42 -1.57
N PHE A 22 13.00 2.47 -1.66
CA PHE A 22 11.77 2.45 -2.46
C PHE A 22 12.02 2.35 -3.97
N GLY A 23 13.19 2.75 -4.45
CA GLY A 23 13.57 2.66 -5.87
C GLY A 23 13.78 1.23 -6.37
N VAL A 24 13.88 0.25 -5.47
CA VAL A 24 13.91 -1.17 -5.84
C VAL A 24 12.50 -1.64 -6.17
N VAL A 25 12.29 -2.07 -7.41
CA VAL A 25 11.02 -2.70 -7.84
C VAL A 25 10.87 -4.03 -7.07
N PRO A 26 9.82 -4.18 -6.24
CA PRO A 26 9.67 -5.34 -5.38
C PRO A 26 9.24 -6.59 -6.13
N GLU A 27 9.54 -7.76 -5.56
CA GLU A 27 8.77 -8.97 -5.82
C GLU A 27 7.43 -8.88 -5.11
N LEU A 28 6.36 -9.11 -5.86
CA LEU A 28 5.00 -8.81 -5.43
C LEU A 28 4.15 -10.05 -5.21
N ASP A 29 3.32 -9.98 -4.17
CA ASP A 29 2.19 -10.87 -4.01
C ASP A 29 0.99 -10.16 -3.35
N TRP A 30 -0.18 -10.78 -3.48
CA TRP A 30 -1.42 -10.30 -2.88
C TRP A 30 -2.21 -11.49 -2.34
N GLN A 31 -2.86 -11.29 -1.21
CA GLN A 31 -3.68 -12.31 -0.55
C GLN A 31 -4.98 -11.69 -0.05
N LEU A 32 -6.06 -12.47 -0.14
CA LEU A 32 -7.28 -12.14 0.60
C LEU A 32 -7.03 -12.44 2.08
N THR A 33 -7.61 -11.64 2.95
CA THR A 33 -7.60 -11.83 4.40
C THR A 33 -9.03 -11.77 4.92
N ASP A 34 -9.22 -12.18 6.17
CA ASP A 34 -10.51 -12.01 6.85
C ASP A 34 -10.90 -10.54 7.02
N ALA A 35 -9.99 -9.58 6.80
CA ALA A 35 -10.28 -8.15 6.87
C ALA A 35 -10.48 -7.51 5.48
N GLY A 36 -10.21 -8.24 4.39
CA GLY A 36 -10.18 -7.70 3.03
C GLY A 36 -9.04 -8.31 2.20
N MET A 37 -7.99 -7.54 1.95
CA MET A 37 -6.82 -8.01 1.21
C MET A 37 -5.55 -7.28 1.62
N VAL A 38 -4.42 -7.90 1.36
CA VAL A 38 -3.09 -7.31 1.53
C VAL A 38 -2.33 -7.31 0.21
N TYR A 39 -1.46 -6.33 0.02
CA TYR A 39 -0.31 -6.50 -0.85
C TYR A 39 0.94 -6.76 -0.01
N ILE A 40 1.87 -7.51 -0.60
CA ILE A 40 3.18 -7.84 -0.03
C ILE A 40 4.21 -7.40 -1.05
N ALA A 41 5.07 -6.47 -0.67
CA ALA A 41 6.19 -5.99 -1.46
C ALA A 41 7.49 -6.39 -0.78
N THR A 42 8.27 -7.25 -1.44
CA THR A 42 9.54 -7.74 -0.90
C THR A 42 10.71 -7.26 -1.75
N ARG A 43 11.64 -6.53 -1.14
CA ARG A 43 12.77 -5.88 -1.78
C ARG A 43 14.10 -6.42 -1.25
N ARG A 44 15.05 -6.60 -2.16
CA ARG A 44 16.43 -7.01 -1.90
C ARG A 44 17.28 -5.77 -1.63
N ALA A 45 18.07 -5.78 -0.56
CA ALA A 45 19.06 -4.75 -0.22
C ALA A 45 20.36 -5.43 0.26
N GLY A 46 21.22 -5.84 -0.67
CA GLY A 46 22.39 -6.67 -0.34
C GLY A 46 22.00 -7.99 0.32
N ASP A 47 22.57 -8.28 1.50
CA ASP A 47 22.24 -9.45 2.31
C ASP A 47 20.94 -9.31 3.12
N LEU A 48 20.28 -8.16 3.01
CA LEU A 48 19.03 -7.85 3.68
C LEU A 48 17.84 -7.96 2.72
N VAL A 49 16.67 -8.23 3.30
CA VAL A 49 15.37 -8.22 2.63
C VAL A 49 14.42 -7.37 3.43
N TRP A 50 13.88 -6.32 2.80
CA TRP A 50 12.81 -5.52 3.34
C TRP A 50 11.46 -6.03 2.83
N ILE A 51 10.56 -6.34 3.75
CA ILE A 51 9.20 -6.77 3.47
C ILE A 51 8.24 -5.70 3.97
N ARG A 52 7.45 -5.15 3.05
CA ARG A 52 6.34 -4.23 3.34
C ARG A 52 5.02 -4.91 3.05
N VAL A 53 4.13 -4.89 4.03
CA VAL A 53 2.75 -5.35 3.90
C VAL A 53 1.83 -4.16 4.16
N CYS A 54 0.80 -3.99 3.34
CA CYS A 54 -0.26 -3.02 3.61
C CYS A 54 -1.63 -3.64 3.33
N ASP A 55 -2.57 -3.36 4.23
CA ASP A 55 -3.96 -3.82 4.17
C ASP A 55 -4.83 -2.85 3.38
N PHE A 56 -5.79 -3.43 2.68
CA PHE A 56 -7.03 -2.79 2.30
C PHE A 56 -8.19 -3.54 2.96
N MET A 57 -9.00 -2.80 3.71
CA MET A 57 -10.23 -3.32 4.30
C MET A 57 -11.43 -2.65 3.61
N PRO A 58 -12.36 -3.42 3.02
CA PRO A 58 -13.53 -2.84 2.41
C PRO A 58 -14.42 -2.14 3.46
N THR A 59 -15.13 -1.08 3.08
CA THR A 59 -15.28 -0.62 1.69
C THR A 59 -14.17 0.33 1.21
N ASN A 60 -13.41 0.97 2.11
CA ASN A 60 -12.52 2.08 1.73
C ASN A 60 -11.38 2.39 2.70
N ILE A 61 -10.94 1.43 3.52
CA ILE A 61 -9.87 1.63 4.50
C ILE A 61 -8.55 1.12 3.95
N HIS A 62 -7.50 1.92 4.11
CA HIS A 62 -6.13 1.58 3.80
C HIS A 62 -5.26 1.73 5.04
N GLN A 63 -4.34 0.80 5.25
CA GLN A 63 -3.35 0.90 6.32
C GLN A 63 -1.95 0.96 5.72
N PHE A 64 -1.14 1.88 6.22
CA PHE A 64 0.22 2.12 5.75
C PHE A 64 1.22 2.09 6.91
N THR A 65 2.44 1.72 6.55
CA THR A 65 3.62 1.85 7.38
C THR A 65 4.44 3.09 7.02
N ARG A 66 5.51 3.36 7.75
CA ARG A 66 6.34 4.56 7.57
C ARG A 66 7.00 4.55 6.18
N GLU A 67 7.20 5.74 5.61
CA GLU A 67 7.81 5.90 4.28
C GLU A 67 9.30 6.28 4.37
N ILE A 68 9.98 5.76 5.38
CA ILE A 68 11.35 6.14 5.77
C ILE A 68 12.33 4.97 5.86
N GLU A 69 11.92 3.75 5.52
CA GLU A 69 12.77 2.56 5.67
C GLU A 69 13.96 2.61 4.70
N GLU A 70 15.19 2.49 5.21
CA GLU A 70 16.43 2.49 4.41
C GLU A 70 16.94 1.08 4.10
N ALA A 71 16.43 0.07 4.81
CA ALA A 71 16.83 -1.33 4.69
C ALA A 71 18.34 -1.58 4.90
N THR A 72 18.96 -0.84 5.82
CA THR A 72 20.41 -0.89 6.11
C THR A 72 20.77 -1.81 7.28
N ALA A 73 19.80 -2.19 8.11
CA ALA A 73 19.97 -3.13 9.22
C ALA A 73 18.69 -3.95 9.45
N PRO A 74 18.76 -5.14 10.06
CA PRO A 74 17.57 -5.88 10.45
C PRO A 74 16.71 -5.10 11.44
N THR A 75 15.41 -5.05 11.20
CA THR A 75 14.42 -4.35 12.02
C THR A 75 13.24 -5.27 12.33
N PRO A 76 12.71 -5.24 13.58
CA PRO A 76 11.50 -5.98 13.90
C PRO A 76 10.28 -5.39 13.18
N ALA A 77 9.21 -6.19 13.10
CA ALA A 77 7.96 -5.76 12.48
C ALA A 77 7.41 -4.48 13.11
N SER A 78 7.07 -3.51 12.26
CA SER A 78 6.35 -2.30 12.65
C SER A 78 4.85 -2.55 12.77
N ARG A 79 4.18 -1.67 13.52
CA ARG A 79 2.72 -1.53 13.47
C ARG A 79 2.34 -0.61 12.29
N PRO A 80 1.07 -0.61 11.85
CA PRO A 80 0.56 0.45 10.99
C PRO A 80 0.75 1.80 11.68
N VAL A 81 1.19 2.81 10.94
CA VAL A 81 1.32 4.19 11.45
C VAL A 81 0.27 5.12 10.88
N ILE A 82 -0.35 4.77 9.74
CA ILE A 82 -1.45 5.54 9.15
C ILE A 82 -2.59 4.59 8.83
N ILE A 83 -3.80 4.98 9.23
CA ILE A 83 -5.06 4.38 8.79
C ILE A 83 -5.84 5.46 8.06
N ARG A 84 -6.15 5.22 6.78
CA ARG A 84 -6.82 6.16 5.89
C ARG A 84 -8.16 5.63 5.44
N TRP A 85 -9.21 6.44 5.52
CA TRP A 85 -10.49 6.21 4.87
C TRP A 85 -10.59 7.08 3.62
N SER A 86 -10.80 6.48 2.47
CA SER A 86 -11.08 7.20 1.22
C SER A 86 -12.59 7.28 1.00
N VAL A 87 -13.21 8.34 1.50
CA VAL A 87 -14.67 8.49 1.55
C VAL A 87 -15.17 9.20 0.28
N PRO A 88 -15.98 8.55 -0.57
CA PRO A 88 -16.57 9.22 -1.73
C PRO A 88 -17.49 10.34 -1.23
N SER A 89 -17.20 11.56 -1.66
CA SER A 89 -18.01 12.75 -1.36
C SER A 89 -19.09 12.95 -2.41
N ASP A 90 -18.74 12.67 -3.67
CA ASP A 90 -19.63 12.58 -4.83
C ASP A 90 -19.02 11.65 -5.90
N ASP A 91 -19.56 11.64 -7.12
CA ASP A 91 -19.09 10.79 -8.23
C ASP A 91 -17.65 11.08 -8.69
N THR A 92 -17.10 12.25 -8.33
CA THR A 92 -15.83 12.79 -8.83
C THR A 92 -14.86 13.25 -7.73
N HIS A 93 -15.29 13.29 -6.48
CA HIS A 93 -14.48 13.75 -5.34
C HIS A 93 -14.46 12.72 -4.22
N THR A 94 -13.27 12.57 -3.63
CA THR A 94 -13.01 11.71 -2.47
C THR A 94 -12.35 12.55 -1.39
N THR A 95 -12.83 12.41 -0.15
CA THR A 95 -12.19 12.98 1.03
C THR A 95 -11.42 11.88 1.74
N ASN A 96 -10.12 12.10 1.98
CA ASN A 96 -9.31 11.20 2.80
C ASN A 96 -9.35 11.64 4.26
N PHE A 97 -9.81 10.76 5.15
CA PHE A 97 -9.65 10.94 6.60
C PHE A 97 -8.52 10.05 7.08
N GLU A 98 -7.63 10.58 7.90
CA GLU A 98 -6.45 9.85 8.37
C GLU A 98 -6.37 9.84 9.89
N LEU A 99 -6.12 8.66 10.43
CA LEU A 99 -5.59 8.48 11.78
C LEU A 99 -4.10 8.15 11.62
N ALA A 100 -3.25 9.10 11.98
CA ALA A 100 -1.80 8.92 11.97
C ALA A 100 -1.25 8.85 13.40
N GLN A 101 -0.39 7.87 13.66
CA GLN A 101 0.30 7.73 14.92
C GLN A 101 1.49 8.69 14.96
N VAL A 102 1.62 9.45 16.06
CA VAL A 102 2.85 10.18 16.36
C VAL A 102 3.92 9.17 16.79
N ASP A 103 4.88 8.93 15.90
CA ASP A 103 5.99 8.01 16.11
C ASP A 103 7.31 8.80 16.10
N PRO A 104 8.10 8.81 17.19
CA PRO A 104 9.37 9.52 17.24
C PRO A 104 10.36 9.12 16.15
N VAL A 105 10.28 7.87 15.65
CA VAL A 105 11.14 7.37 14.56
C VAL A 105 10.86 8.10 13.25
N TRP A 106 9.68 8.69 13.10
CA TRP A 106 9.32 9.46 11.91
C TRP A 106 9.95 10.85 11.87
N GLU A 107 10.50 11.33 13.01
CA GLU A 107 11.11 12.66 13.15
C GLU A 107 10.18 13.83 12.73
N LEU A 108 8.86 13.62 12.81
CA LEU A 108 7.85 14.63 12.54
C LEU A 108 7.21 15.14 13.83
N THR A 109 6.92 16.44 13.90
CA THR A 109 6.10 16.99 14.98
C THR A 109 4.63 16.56 14.81
N PRO A 110 3.82 16.58 15.88
CA PRO A 110 2.38 16.30 15.77
C PRO A 110 1.67 17.16 14.71
N GLU A 111 2.07 18.42 14.56
CA GLU A 111 1.50 19.33 13.56
C GLU A 111 1.86 18.89 12.13
N GLN A 112 3.08 18.41 11.91
CA GLN A 112 3.51 17.87 10.62
C GLN A 112 2.80 16.55 10.29
N VAL A 113 2.64 15.67 11.27
CA VAL A 113 1.86 14.42 11.13
C VAL A 113 0.39 14.70 10.80
N ALA A 114 -0.16 15.83 11.27
CA ALA A 114 -1.53 16.23 10.98
C ALA A 114 -1.73 16.86 9.60
N GLN A 115 -0.66 17.10 8.82
CA GLN A 115 -0.76 17.58 7.44
C GLN A 115 -0.76 16.41 6.46
N PRO A 116 -1.44 16.55 5.30
CA PRO A 116 -1.31 15.58 4.22
C PRO A 116 0.16 15.40 3.82
N GLY A 117 0.54 14.16 3.50
CA GLY A 117 1.86 13.86 2.96
C GLY A 117 2.14 14.59 1.64
N PHE A 118 3.41 14.61 1.24
CA PHE A 118 3.83 15.27 -0.01
C PHE A 118 3.00 14.80 -1.20
N GLY A 119 2.45 15.76 -1.95
CA GLY A 119 1.84 15.49 -3.25
C GLY A 119 0.52 14.71 -3.20
N GLN A 120 -0.15 14.70 -2.05
CA GLN A 120 -1.51 14.15 -1.88
C GLN A 120 -2.61 15.14 -2.33
N SER A 121 -2.26 16.38 -2.69
CA SER A 121 -3.19 17.42 -3.16
C SER A 121 -2.61 18.29 -4.28
N ASP A 122 -3.39 19.26 -4.78
CA ASP A 122 -2.98 20.24 -5.80
C ASP A 122 -2.37 21.53 -5.25
N ASP A 123 -1.97 21.53 -3.97
CA ASP A 123 -1.43 22.65 -3.21
C ASP A 123 -0.15 23.29 -3.79
N ARG A 124 0.57 22.56 -4.63
CA ARG A 124 1.80 23.04 -5.30
C ARG A 124 1.50 23.70 -6.65
N PRO A 125 2.31 24.67 -7.11
CA PRO A 125 2.13 25.29 -8.43
C PRO A 125 2.11 24.27 -9.58
N TYR A 126 1.21 24.44 -10.54
CA TYR A 126 1.03 23.49 -11.65
C TYR A 126 2.32 23.18 -12.43
N ALA A 127 3.15 24.20 -12.71
CA ALA A 127 4.41 24.01 -13.42
C ALA A 127 5.43 23.19 -12.62
N GLU A 128 5.38 23.24 -11.29
CA GLU A 128 6.20 22.40 -10.42
C GLU A 128 5.69 20.96 -10.44
N ARG A 129 4.37 20.77 -10.28
CA ARG A 129 3.71 19.45 -10.33
C ARG A 129 3.93 18.73 -11.65
N GLN A 130 4.03 19.44 -12.77
CA GLN A 130 4.42 18.82 -14.05
C GLN A 130 5.87 18.30 -14.07
N ARG A 131 6.79 18.94 -13.36
CA ARG A 131 8.21 18.55 -13.31
C ARG A 131 8.50 17.52 -12.22
N HIS A 132 7.77 17.62 -11.11
CA HIS A 132 7.89 16.79 -9.92
C HIS A 132 6.49 16.31 -9.51
N PRO A 133 5.88 15.41 -10.31
CA PRO A 133 4.56 14.89 -10.04
C PRO A 133 4.58 13.96 -8.81
N ALA A 134 3.41 13.80 -8.22
CA ALA A 134 3.17 12.87 -7.10
C ALA A 134 1.78 12.22 -7.26
N ASP A 135 1.29 11.57 -6.21
CA ASP A 135 0.06 10.78 -6.23
C ASP A 135 -1.15 11.55 -6.77
N PHE A 136 -1.37 12.80 -6.32
CA PHE A 136 -2.49 13.61 -6.80
C PHE A 136 -2.45 13.78 -8.32
N ASP A 137 -1.28 14.06 -8.88
CA ASP A 137 -1.07 14.26 -10.32
C ASP A 137 -1.27 12.96 -11.10
N ALA A 138 -0.70 11.87 -10.59
CA ALA A 138 -0.80 10.55 -11.21
C ALA A 138 -2.23 10.00 -11.20
N GLN A 139 -2.99 10.24 -10.14
CA GLN A 139 -4.37 9.81 -10.00
C GLN A 139 -5.30 10.70 -10.84
N SER A 140 -5.23 12.03 -10.65
CA SER A 140 -6.11 12.98 -11.36
C SER A 140 -5.84 13.02 -12.87
N GLY A 141 -4.61 12.72 -13.29
CA GLY A 141 -4.22 12.61 -14.70
C GLY A 141 -4.93 11.47 -15.46
N GLN A 142 -5.51 10.49 -14.76
CA GLN A 142 -6.24 9.38 -15.37
C GLN A 142 -7.67 9.74 -15.81
N ARG A 143 -8.10 10.98 -15.54
CA ARG A 143 -9.47 11.57 -15.63
C ARG A 143 -10.20 11.55 -14.27
N PRO A 144 -11.25 12.39 -14.10
CA PRO A 144 -12.08 12.36 -12.88
C PRO A 144 -12.68 10.98 -12.58
N ILE A 145 -12.99 10.20 -13.63
CA ILE A 145 -13.45 8.82 -13.53
C ILE A 145 -12.64 7.97 -14.52
N ALA A 146 -12.05 6.87 -14.03
CA ALA A 146 -11.30 5.94 -14.86
C ALA A 146 -12.21 5.26 -15.90
N VAL A 147 -11.75 5.20 -17.14
CA VAL A 147 -12.47 4.52 -18.23
C VAL A 147 -11.87 3.13 -18.42
N HIS A 148 -12.47 2.13 -17.76
CA HIS A 148 -11.94 0.75 -17.76
C HIS A 148 -11.70 0.17 -19.16
N ALA A 149 -12.48 0.59 -20.17
CA ALA A 149 -12.30 0.14 -21.55
C ALA A 149 -10.98 0.60 -22.21
N LEU A 150 -10.27 1.56 -21.61
CA LEU A 150 -8.99 2.07 -22.10
C LEU A 150 -7.77 1.48 -21.37
N GLU A 151 -8.00 0.58 -20.41
CA GLU A 151 -6.94 0.03 -19.58
C GLU A 151 -6.37 -1.26 -20.17
N HIS A 152 -5.05 -1.44 -20.03
CA HIS A 152 -4.34 -2.68 -20.35
C HIS A 152 -3.66 -3.20 -19.10
N LEU A 153 -4.40 -3.97 -18.29
CA LEU A 153 -3.90 -4.50 -17.02
C LEU A 153 -2.83 -5.57 -17.26
N ALA A 154 -1.76 -5.52 -16.46
CA ALA A 154 -0.66 -6.46 -16.46
C ALA A 154 -0.61 -7.26 -15.13
N SER A 155 0.41 -8.12 -15.00
CA SER A 155 0.59 -8.95 -13.80
C SER A 155 0.78 -8.14 -12.51
N THR A 156 1.33 -6.93 -12.62
CA THR A 156 1.50 -5.98 -11.52
C THR A 156 0.19 -5.39 -11.02
N ASP A 157 -0.87 -5.41 -11.84
CA ASP A 157 -2.19 -4.88 -11.51
C ASP A 157 -3.08 -5.88 -10.78
N ARG A 158 -2.55 -7.04 -10.37
CA ARG A 158 -3.31 -8.07 -9.67
C ARG A 158 -4.02 -7.50 -8.43
N GLY A 159 -3.39 -6.59 -7.70
CA GLY A 159 -4.01 -5.90 -6.57
C GLY A 159 -5.22 -5.05 -6.96
N VAL A 160 -5.14 -4.33 -8.08
CA VAL A 160 -6.25 -3.53 -8.63
C VAL A 160 -7.39 -4.44 -9.07
N ILE A 161 -7.08 -5.56 -9.73
CA ILE A 161 -8.08 -6.56 -10.15
C ILE A 161 -8.82 -7.13 -8.93
N MET A 162 -8.10 -7.49 -7.87
CA MET A 162 -8.68 -8.01 -6.63
C MET A 162 -9.56 -6.97 -5.95
N LEU A 163 -9.07 -5.73 -5.80
CA LEU A 163 -9.81 -4.62 -5.22
C LEU A 163 -11.14 -4.39 -5.96
N ARG A 164 -11.11 -4.36 -7.30
CA ARG A 164 -12.31 -4.22 -8.14
C ARG A 164 -13.28 -5.40 -7.98
N GLY A 165 -12.76 -6.60 -7.76
CA GLY A 165 -13.57 -7.78 -7.42
C GLY A 165 -14.36 -7.54 -6.14
N ILE A 166 -13.67 -7.19 -5.06
CA ILE A 166 -14.26 -6.91 -3.74
C ILE A 166 -15.36 -5.85 -3.84
N VAL A 167 -15.07 -4.72 -4.49
CA VAL A 167 -16.05 -3.63 -4.65
C VAL A 167 -17.25 -4.07 -5.47
N ARG A 168 -17.03 -4.78 -6.59
CA ARG A 168 -18.12 -5.27 -7.46
C ARG A 168 -19.02 -6.26 -6.73
N ASP A 169 -18.45 -7.13 -5.90
CA ASP A 169 -19.21 -8.10 -5.14
C ASP A 169 -20.01 -7.42 -4.02
N GLY A 170 -19.46 -6.38 -3.39
CA GLY A 170 -20.21 -5.51 -2.48
C GLY A 170 -21.40 -4.81 -3.14
N ILE A 171 -21.21 -4.25 -4.35
CA ILE A 171 -22.30 -3.62 -5.13
C ILE A 171 -23.41 -4.65 -5.43
N ARG A 172 -23.04 -5.87 -5.82
CA ARG A 172 -24.00 -6.95 -6.11
C ARG A 172 -24.75 -7.39 -4.85
N ALA A 173 -24.08 -7.47 -3.71
CA ALA A 173 -24.70 -7.80 -2.43
C ALA A 173 -25.79 -6.78 -2.08
N VAL A 174 -25.46 -5.48 -2.16
CA VAL A 174 -26.42 -4.39 -1.90
C VAL A 174 -27.59 -4.42 -2.87
N ALA A 175 -27.34 -4.62 -4.17
CA ALA A 175 -28.40 -4.75 -5.16
C ALA A 175 -29.33 -5.95 -4.90
N GLY A 176 -28.83 -7.00 -4.24
CA GLY A 176 -29.60 -8.17 -3.81
C GLY A 176 -30.26 -8.02 -2.43
N GLY A 177 -30.11 -6.88 -1.75
CA GLY A 177 -30.66 -6.65 -0.41
C GLY A 177 -29.83 -7.24 0.74
N ALA A 178 -28.54 -7.53 0.49
CA ALA A 178 -27.58 -7.98 1.50
C ALA A 178 -26.51 -6.91 1.77
N ASP A 179 -25.81 -7.04 2.89
CA ASP A 179 -24.73 -6.13 3.24
C ASP A 179 -23.41 -6.49 2.51
N PRO A 180 -22.59 -5.50 2.12
CA PRO A 180 -21.24 -5.76 1.61
C PRO A 180 -20.38 -6.53 2.61
N TYR A 181 -19.40 -7.27 2.11
CA TYR A 181 -18.39 -7.87 2.97
C TYR A 181 -17.64 -6.81 3.80
N GLY A 182 -17.46 -7.08 5.09
CA GLY A 182 -16.68 -6.23 6.00
C GLY A 182 -17.45 -5.07 6.65
N THR A 183 -18.77 -4.94 6.41
CA THR A 183 -19.61 -3.94 7.10
C THR A 183 -20.15 -4.43 8.45
N HIS A 184 -20.10 -5.74 8.70
CA HIS A 184 -20.53 -6.34 9.96
C HIS A 184 -19.45 -7.26 10.51
N TRP A 185 -19.00 -6.93 11.71
CA TRP A 185 -18.13 -7.76 12.53
C TRP A 185 -18.85 -8.04 13.84
N ARG A 186 -18.60 -9.21 14.44
CA ARG A 186 -19.11 -9.46 15.80
C ARG A 186 -18.36 -8.54 16.76
N GLU A 187 -19.04 -8.05 17.79
CA GLU A 187 -18.48 -7.09 18.75
C GLU A 187 -17.22 -7.62 19.45
N ASP A 188 -17.14 -8.94 19.64
CA ASP A 188 -16.01 -9.65 20.25
C ASP A 188 -15.01 -10.23 19.24
N GLN A 189 -15.24 -10.04 17.94
CA GLN A 189 -14.36 -10.56 16.90
C GLN A 189 -13.10 -9.72 16.79
N VAL A 190 -11.96 -10.34 17.08
CA VAL A 190 -10.65 -9.80 16.72
C VAL A 190 -10.47 -9.94 15.21
N ILE A 191 -10.22 -8.82 14.53
CA ILE A 191 -9.97 -8.78 13.09
C ILE A 191 -8.46 -8.64 12.90
N PRO A 192 -7.75 -9.68 12.44
CA PRO A 192 -6.32 -9.58 12.20
C PRO A 192 -6.04 -8.65 11.01
N THR A 193 -5.14 -7.70 11.23
CA THR A 193 -4.55 -6.85 10.18
C THR A 193 -3.05 -7.14 10.11
N PHE A 194 -2.46 -6.96 8.93
CA PHE A 194 -1.12 -7.48 8.64
C PHE A 194 -0.10 -6.38 8.29
N THR A 195 -0.53 -5.12 8.24
CA THR A 195 0.28 -3.98 7.81
C THR A 195 1.49 -3.83 8.71
N GLN A 196 2.66 -4.01 8.12
CA GLN A 196 3.95 -4.02 8.81
C GLN A 196 5.10 -3.83 7.82
N ASP A 197 6.17 -3.24 8.33
CA ASP A 197 7.50 -3.21 7.71
C ASP A 197 8.44 -4.01 8.59
N LEU A 198 9.29 -4.83 7.97
CA LEU A 198 10.38 -5.52 8.64
C LEU A 198 11.56 -5.71 7.70
N VAL A 199 12.77 -5.70 8.26
CA VAL A 199 14.00 -6.00 7.53
C VAL A 199 14.62 -7.26 8.13
N LEU A 200 14.85 -8.25 7.28
CA LEU A 200 15.43 -9.54 7.66
C LEU A 200 16.83 -9.67 7.07
N HIS A 201 17.76 -10.25 7.84
CA HIS A 201 18.99 -10.77 7.26
C HIS A 201 18.69 -12.08 6.54
N LEU A 202 18.71 -12.05 5.20
CA LEU A 202 18.39 -13.18 4.34
C LEU A 202 19.24 -13.06 3.08
N PRO A 203 20.47 -13.62 3.03
CA PRO A 203 21.37 -13.47 1.88
C PRO A 203 20.74 -13.89 0.54
N PRO A 204 21.22 -13.35 -0.59
CA PRO A 204 20.70 -13.69 -1.90
C PRO A 204 20.88 -15.17 -2.23
N ALA A 205 19.92 -15.73 -2.97
CA ALA A 205 20.07 -17.07 -3.53
C ALA A 205 21.15 -17.11 -4.64
N PRO A 206 21.65 -18.30 -5.02
CA PRO A 206 22.71 -18.43 -6.03
C PRO A 206 22.38 -17.84 -7.40
N THR A 207 21.10 -17.80 -7.78
CA THR A 207 20.64 -17.26 -9.06
C THR A 207 19.52 -16.22 -8.87
N PRO A 208 19.34 -15.28 -9.82
CA PRO A 208 18.25 -14.30 -9.76
C PRO A 208 16.85 -14.93 -9.71
N GLU A 209 16.63 -16.03 -10.44
CA GLU A 209 15.35 -16.77 -10.44
C GLU A 209 15.05 -17.39 -9.08
N GLU A 210 16.04 -18.02 -8.46
CA GLU A 210 15.93 -18.57 -7.12
C GLU A 210 15.74 -17.46 -6.08
N ASP A 211 16.39 -16.30 -6.27
CA ASP A 211 16.27 -15.16 -5.35
C ASP A 211 14.85 -14.59 -5.40
N ARG A 212 14.29 -14.39 -6.59
CA ARG A 212 12.89 -13.97 -6.74
C ARG A 212 11.93 -14.94 -6.06
N SER A 213 12.19 -16.24 -6.17
CA SER A 213 11.40 -17.27 -5.49
C SER A 213 11.56 -17.20 -3.96
N LEU A 214 12.78 -16.95 -3.47
CA LEU A 214 13.10 -16.76 -2.07
C LEU A 214 12.40 -15.52 -1.48
N LEU A 215 12.43 -14.40 -2.19
CA LEU A 215 11.75 -13.16 -1.79
C LEU A 215 10.24 -13.36 -1.68
N ARG A 216 9.60 -13.99 -2.69
CA ARG A 216 8.16 -14.32 -2.64
C ARG A 216 7.82 -15.23 -1.47
N ALA A 217 8.64 -16.26 -1.22
CA ALA A 217 8.45 -17.16 -0.10
C ALA A 217 8.62 -16.45 1.26
N ALA A 218 9.59 -15.53 1.38
CA ALA A 218 9.80 -14.73 2.58
C ALA A 218 8.58 -13.84 2.87
N GLY A 219 8.10 -13.08 1.88
CA GLY A 219 6.91 -12.24 2.02
C GLY A 219 5.66 -13.03 2.45
N ARG A 220 5.41 -14.19 1.84
CA ARG A 220 4.27 -15.06 2.21
C ARG A 220 4.33 -15.57 3.65
N ARG A 221 5.52 -15.89 4.15
CA ARG A 221 5.70 -16.41 5.52
C ARG A 221 5.32 -15.38 6.58
N VAL A 222 5.52 -14.09 6.32
CA VAL A 222 5.17 -13.00 7.23
C VAL A 222 3.66 -13.00 7.50
N ILE A 223 2.83 -13.14 6.45
CA ILE A 223 1.37 -13.25 6.59
C ILE A 223 0.96 -14.52 7.33
N ALA A 224 1.54 -15.67 6.97
CA ALA A 224 1.18 -16.95 7.57
C ALA A 224 1.51 -17.04 9.07
N HIS A 225 2.53 -16.31 9.54
CA HIS A 225 2.90 -16.27 10.95
C HIS A 225 2.02 -15.31 11.76
N ALA A 226 1.67 -14.16 11.19
CA ALA A 226 0.82 -13.16 11.85
C ALA A 226 -0.60 -13.67 12.12
N GLY A 227 -1.13 -14.60 11.31
CA GLY A 227 -2.46 -15.21 11.52
C GLY A 227 -2.52 -16.29 12.61
N ARG A 228 -1.44 -16.55 13.37
CA ARG A 228 -1.37 -17.59 14.42
C ARG A 228 -1.13 -17.05 15.83
N ALA A 229 -1.02 -15.73 15.99
CA ALA A 229 -0.87 -15.04 17.27
C ALA A 229 -2.22 -14.52 17.75
#